data_AF-A0A1Q7M5S8-F1
#
_entry.id   AF-A0A1Q7M5S8-F1
#
_cell.length_a   1.000
_cell.length_b   1.000
_cell.length_c   1.000
_cell.angle_alpha   90.00
_cell.angle_beta   90.00
_cell.angle_gamma   90.00
#
_symmetry.space_group_name_H-M   'P 1'
#
loop_
_entity.id
_entity.type
_entity.pdbx_description
1 polymer ?
#
loop_
_entity_poly.entity_id
_entity_poly.type
_entity_poly.pdbx_seq_one_letter_code
_entity_poly.pdbx_strand_id
1 'polypeptide(L)'
;MRARPAREFLDVKSGSEAGLRAGVGYGIAPFRAWIPRRIYLELEGRSFLRAGFAAGSAPAEWRLGGTLGPAGNLAIDVAGGSALTDGVGAPRARFLLGLGWSPAACSQRYANEQLARAVPPVPRGFGPTRPVATNGTVEGRAANRRVAFTVVKTRARVIEAEMPPES
;
A
#
# COMPACT_ATOMS: atom_id res chain seq x y z
N MET A 1 31.07 -8.52 2.16
CA MET A 1 31.13 -7.97 0.78
C MET A 1 32.13 -8.79 -0.03
N ARG A 2 31.75 -9.31 -1.21
CA ARG A 2 32.65 -10.08 -2.08
C ARG A 2 33.11 -9.17 -3.23
N ALA A 3 34.31 -8.61 -3.11
CA ALA A 3 34.89 -7.75 -4.14
C ALA A 3 35.24 -8.58 -5.37
N ARG A 4 34.73 -8.18 -6.55
CA ARG A 4 35.11 -8.78 -7.84
C ARG A 4 36.28 -8.01 -8.46
N PRO A 5 37.23 -8.69 -9.13
CA PRO A 5 38.31 -8.02 -9.84
C PRO A 5 37.77 -7.25 -11.05
N ALA A 6 38.29 -6.04 -11.26
CA ALA A 6 37.90 -5.16 -12.36
C ALA A 6 38.30 -5.76 -13.72
N ARG A 7 37.40 -5.69 -14.71
CA ARG A 7 37.72 -5.92 -16.11
C ARG A 7 37.30 -4.71 -16.93
N GLU A 8 38.18 -4.26 -17.82
CA GLU A 8 37.91 -3.25 -18.83
C GLU A 8 37.11 -3.89 -19.95
N PHE A 9 35.88 -3.42 -20.15
CA PHE A 9 35.11 -3.66 -21.36
C PHE A 9 34.74 -2.29 -21.91
N LEU A 10 35.20 -2.00 -23.14
CA LEU A 10 34.77 -0.84 -23.95
C LEU A 10 34.95 0.53 -23.25
N ASP A 11 36.17 0.80 -22.77
CA ASP A 11 36.63 2.13 -22.30
C ASP A 11 35.93 2.71 -21.06
N VAL A 12 35.32 1.87 -20.22
CA VAL A 12 34.84 2.27 -18.88
C VAL A 12 35.28 1.27 -17.81
N LYS A 13 35.97 1.76 -16.78
CA LYS A 13 36.43 0.95 -15.62
C LYS A 13 35.24 0.44 -14.80
N SER A 14 34.79 -0.77 -15.09
CA SER A 14 33.74 -1.45 -14.31
C SER A 14 34.28 -2.04 -12.99
N GLY A 15 33.49 -1.97 -11.91
CA GLY A 15 33.87 -2.36 -10.54
C GLY A 15 32.65 -2.45 -9.61
N SER A 16 32.83 -2.33 -8.30
CA SER A 16 31.71 -2.33 -7.34
C SER A 16 30.69 -1.22 -7.62
N GLU A 17 29.41 -1.59 -7.63
CA GLU A 17 28.28 -0.68 -7.86
C GLU A 17 27.58 -0.34 -6.54
N ALA A 18 27.10 0.90 -6.43
CA ALA A 18 26.16 1.32 -5.41
C ALA A 18 24.91 1.87 -6.09
N GLY A 19 23.74 1.61 -5.50
CA GLY A 19 22.47 2.08 -6.02
C GLY A 19 21.58 2.64 -4.93
N LEU A 20 20.72 3.57 -5.32
CA LEU A 20 19.66 4.13 -4.49
C LEU A 20 18.33 3.92 -5.18
N ARG A 21 17.30 3.59 -4.39
CA ARG A 21 15.93 3.49 -4.87
C ARG A 21 15.02 4.31 -3.96
N ALA A 22 14.14 5.10 -4.58
CA ALA A 22 13.07 5.81 -3.92
C ALA A 22 11.74 5.40 -4.56
N GLY A 23 10.67 5.36 -3.79
CA GLY A 23 9.37 4.97 -4.31
C GLY A 23 8.21 5.55 -3.51
N VAL A 24 7.11 5.80 -4.20
CA VAL A 24 5.83 6.22 -3.63
C VAL A 24 4.76 5.22 -4.04
N GLY A 25 3.81 4.95 -3.14
CA GLY A 25 2.72 4.02 -3.41
C GLY A 25 1.41 4.52 -2.84
N TYR A 26 0.33 4.26 -3.58
CA TYR A 26 -1.03 4.61 -3.18
C TYR A 26 -1.90 3.36 -3.10
N GLY A 27 -2.56 3.16 -1.97
CA GLY A 27 -3.50 2.07 -1.74
C GLY A 27 -4.90 2.43 -2.23
N ILE A 28 -5.54 1.51 -2.96
CA ILE A 28 -6.86 1.69 -3.55
C ILE A 28 -7.84 0.72 -2.87
N ALA A 29 -8.95 1.25 -2.36
CA ALA A 29 -10.02 0.45 -1.78
C ALA A 29 -10.63 -0.46 -2.86
N PRO A 30 -10.83 -1.76 -2.59
CA PRO A 30 -11.35 -2.67 -3.59
C PRO A 30 -12.82 -2.43 -3.84
N PHE A 31 -13.23 -2.60 -5.09
CA PHE A 31 -14.60 -2.97 -5.41
C PHE A 31 -14.67 -4.18 -6.34
N ARG A 32 -13.56 -4.57 -6.98
CA ARG A 32 -13.47 -5.73 -7.88
C ARG A 32 -12.08 -6.35 -7.83
N ALA A 33 -12.00 -7.68 -7.98
CA ALA A 33 -10.76 -8.46 -7.82
C ALA A 33 -9.64 -8.13 -8.83
N TRP A 34 -10.01 -7.55 -9.98
CA TRP A 34 -9.09 -7.21 -11.09
C TRP A 34 -8.55 -5.78 -11.02
N ILE A 35 -8.88 -5.05 -9.95
CA ILE A 35 -8.41 -3.68 -9.74
C ILE A 35 -7.21 -3.73 -8.80
N PRO A 36 -6.11 -3.03 -9.13
CA PRO A 36 -4.93 -3.01 -8.28
C PRO A 36 -5.26 -2.45 -6.91
N ARG A 37 -4.78 -3.17 -5.89
CA ARG A 37 -4.87 -2.84 -4.46
C ARG A 37 -3.93 -1.70 -4.12
N ARG A 38 -2.82 -1.64 -4.85
CA ARG A 38 -1.79 -0.62 -4.74
C ARG A 38 -1.27 -0.32 -6.12
N ILE A 39 -1.05 0.96 -6.39
CA ILE A 39 -0.22 1.42 -7.49
C ILE A 39 1.03 2.07 -6.89
N TYR A 40 2.17 1.98 -7.57
CA TYR A 40 3.40 2.58 -7.09
C TYR A 40 4.27 3.06 -8.24
N LEU A 41 5.03 4.12 -7.96
CA LEU A 41 6.06 4.66 -8.83
C LEU A 41 7.39 4.56 -8.09
N GLU A 42 8.38 3.93 -8.71
CA GLU A 42 9.74 3.80 -8.20
C GLU A 42 10.74 4.47 -9.15
N LEU A 43 11.75 5.10 -8.57
CA LEU A 43 12.93 5.61 -9.24
C LEU A 43 14.16 4.91 -8.68
N GLU A 44 15.00 4.40 -9.56
CA GLU A 44 16.26 3.74 -9.19
C GLU A 44 17.41 4.38 -9.94
N GLY A 45 18.47 4.75 -9.22
CA GLY A 45 19.73 5.20 -9.80
C GLY A 45 20.86 4.30 -9.32
N ARG A 46 21.73 3.86 -10.23
CA ARG A 46 22.93 3.09 -9.91
C ARG A 46 24.17 3.83 -10.39
N SER A 47 25.29 3.67 -9.70
CA SER A 47 26.56 4.29 -10.04
C SER A 47 27.72 3.36 -9.66
N PHE A 48 28.77 3.36 -10.47
CA PHE A 48 30.02 2.68 -10.14
C PHE A 48 30.80 3.52 -9.12
N LEU A 49 31.21 2.91 -8.00
CA LEU A 49 31.91 3.61 -6.91
C LEU A 49 33.19 4.34 -7.37
N ARG A 50 33.79 3.92 -8.49
CA ARG A 50 35.03 4.49 -9.03
C ARG A 50 34.83 5.51 -10.16
N ALA A 51 33.63 5.58 -10.76
CA ALA A 51 33.30 6.52 -11.85
C ALA A 51 32.62 7.81 -11.36
N GLY A 52 32.32 7.93 -10.05
CA GLY A 52 32.03 9.21 -9.40
C GLY A 52 30.78 9.95 -9.91
N PHE A 53 29.73 9.23 -10.34
CA PHE A 53 28.50 9.83 -10.89
C PHE A 53 28.69 10.68 -12.16
N ALA A 54 29.76 10.45 -12.93
CA ALA A 54 29.95 11.10 -14.22
C ALA A 54 28.73 10.86 -15.15
N ALA A 55 28.31 11.89 -15.89
CA ALA A 55 27.19 11.78 -16.84
C ALA A 55 27.41 10.59 -17.80
N GLY A 56 26.40 9.73 -17.96
CA GLY A 56 26.49 8.50 -18.78
C GLY A 56 27.06 7.25 -18.08
N SER A 57 27.58 7.38 -16.86
CA SER A 57 28.07 6.23 -16.06
C SER A 57 27.08 5.74 -14.98
N ALA A 58 26.01 6.51 -14.76
CA ALA A 58 24.99 6.23 -13.76
C ALA A 58 23.62 6.02 -14.43
N PRO A 59 23.21 4.77 -14.70
CA PRO A 59 21.89 4.50 -15.24
C PRO A 59 20.82 4.84 -14.18
N ALA A 60 19.87 5.67 -14.57
CA ALA A 60 18.64 5.94 -13.83
C ALA A 60 17.47 5.27 -14.54
N GLU A 61 16.55 4.70 -13.78
CA GLU A 61 15.36 3.99 -14.26
C GLU A 61 14.14 4.47 -13.48
N TRP A 62 12.98 4.50 -14.14
CA TRP A 62 11.70 4.63 -13.47
C TRP A 62 10.87 3.37 -13.67
N ARG A 63 9.97 3.07 -12.74
CA ARG A 63 9.04 1.93 -12.83
C ARG A 63 7.69 2.33 -12.27
N LEU A 64 6.64 1.98 -13.01
CA LEU A 64 5.27 2.02 -12.54
C LEU A 64 4.78 0.59 -12.40
N GLY A 65 4.19 0.29 -11.24
CA GLY A 65 3.64 -1.03 -10.99
C GLY A 65 2.36 -1.00 -10.21
N GLY A 66 1.70 -2.15 -10.18
CA GLY A 66 0.48 -2.36 -9.43
C GLY A 66 0.39 -3.79 -8.90
N THR A 67 -0.17 -3.91 -7.71
CA THR A 67 -0.39 -5.20 -7.05
C THR A 67 -1.87 -5.57 -7.11
N LEU A 68 -2.19 -6.67 -7.78
CA LEU A 68 -3.52 -7.27 -7.88
C LEU A 68 -3.72 -8.32 -6.78
N GLY A 69 -4.96 -8.43 -6.29
CA GLY A 69 -5.37 -9.46 -5.33
C GLY A 69 -6.56 -10.28 -5.86
N PRO A 70 -6.35 -11.14 -6.87
CA PRO A 70 -7.46 -11.78 -7.58
C PRO A 70 -8.21 -12.82 -6.75
N ALA A 71 -7.55 -13.48 -5.80
CA ALA A 71 -8.15 -14.53 -4.97
C ALA A 71 -7.51 -14.63 -3.58
N GLY A 72 -8.30 -14.35 -2.54
CA GLY A 72 -7.89 -14.52 -1.15
C GLY A 72 -6.65 -13.68 -0.78
N ASN A 73 -5.54 -14.38 -0.52
CA ASN A 73 -4.27 -13.78 -0.10
C ASN A 73 -3.21 -13.82 -1.21
N LEU A 74 -3.55 -14.27 -2.42
CA LEU A 74 -2.64 -14.23 -3.56
C LEU A 74 -2.45 -12.79 -4.01
N ALA A 75 -1.20 -12.33 -4.01
CA ALA A 75 -0.76 -11.05 -4.55
C ALA A 75 -0.01 -11.29 -5.85
N ILE A 76 -0.43 -10.59 -6.90
CA ILE A 76 0.25 -10.58 -8.20
C ILE A 76 0.74 -9.15 -8.42
N ASP A 77 2.04 -8.97 -8.50
CA ASP A 77 2.65 -7.67 -8.78
C ASP A 77 3.08 -7.59 -10.24
N VAL A 78 2.72 -6.52 -10.92
CA VAL A 78 3.15 -6.26 -12.30
C VAL A 78 3.72 -4.86 -12.35
N ALA A 79 4.94 -4.72 -12.87
CA ALA A 79 5.57 -3.42 -13.06
C ALA A 79 6.25 -3.32 -14.41
N GLY A 80 6.30 -2.12 -14.94
CA GLY A 80 6.96 -1.78 -16.19
C GLY A 80 7.66 -0.44 -16.08
N GLY A 81 8.74 -0.28 -16.83
CA GLY A 81 9.49 0.97 -16.83
C GLY A 81 10.62 0.99 -17.86
N SER A 82 11.29 2.12 -17.94
CA SER A 82 12.42 2.32 -18.85
C SER A 82 13.57 3.04 -18.16
N ALA A 83 14.70 3.07 -18.85
CA ALA A 83 15.76 4.02 -18.55
C ALA A 83 15.23 5.46 -18.60
N LEU A 84 15.73 6.26 -17.67
CA LEU A 84 15.64 7.72 -17.62
C LEU A 84 16.93 8.36 -18.16
N THR A 85 18.06 7.64 -18.13
CA THR A 85 19.35 8.08 -18.66
C THR A 85 20.03 6.97 -19.46
N ASP A 86 20.79 7.35 -20.50
CA ASP A 86 21.53 6.44 -21.37
C ASP A 86 22.88 6.03 -20.73
N GLY A 87 22.79 5.40 -19.57
CA GLY A 87 23.93 4.82 -18.87
C GLY A 87 24.31 3.44 -19.36
N VAL A 88 25.58 3.05 -19.23
CA VAL A 88 26.02 1.67 -19.51
C VAL A 88 25.23 0.69 -18.65
N GLY A 89 24.50 -0.23 -19.29
CA GLY A 89 23.63 -1.21 -18.63
C GLY A 89 22.18 -0.76 -18.39
N ALA A 90 21.78 0.44 -18.85
CA ALA A 90 20.41 0.92 -18.76
C ALA A 90 19.49 0.12 -19.70
N PRO A 91 18.42 -0.54 -19.20
CA PRO A 91 17.47 -1.24 -20.05
C PRO A 91 16.58 -0.25 -20.79
N ARG A 92 16.39 -0.46 -22.11
CA ARG A 92 15.42 0.33 -22.90
C ARG A 92 13.98 0.14 -22.39
N ALA A 93 13.67 -1.05 -21.90
CA ALA A 93 12.44 -1.36 -21.18
C ALA A 93 12.69 -2.53 -20.21
N ARG A 94 12.02 -2.52 -19.06
CA ARG A 94 12.03 -3.61 -18.08
C ARG A 94 10.61 -3.87 -17.60
N PHE A 95 10.24 -5.14 -17.58
CA PHE A 95 8.98 -5.63 -17.03
C PHE A 95 9.28 -6.59 -15.88
N LEU A 96 8.49 -6.48 -14.82
CA LEU A 96 8.57 -7.33 -13.65
C LEU A 96 7.21 -7.98 -13.43
N LEU A 97 7.25 -9.28 -13.12
CA LEU A 97 6.10 -10.04 -12.67
C LEU A 97 6.48 -10.71 -11.36
N GLY A 98 5.72 -10.43 -10.30
CA GLY A 98 5.89 -10.98 -8.98
C GLY A 98 4.66 -11.77 -8.56
N LEU A 99 4.88 -12.90 -7.89
CA LEU A 99 3.84 -13.68 -7.24
C LEU A 99 4.18 -13.80 -5.75
N GLY A 100 3.19 -13.61 -4.90
CA GLY A 100 3.39 -13.72 -3.46
C GLY A 100 2.11 -14.04 -2.71
N TRP A 101 2.25 -14.45 -1.46
CA TRP A 101 1.13 -14.64 -0.55
C TRP A 101 1.14 -13.53 0.50
N SER A 102 0.18 -12.62 0.44
CA SER A 102 0.10 -11.47 1.33
C SER A 102 -1.35 -11.18 1.76
N PRO A 103 -1.77 -11.66 2.95
CA PRO A 103 -3.08 -11.34 3.51
C PRO A 103 -3.27 -9.84 3.72
N ALA A 104 -2.20 -9.13 4.10
CA ALA A 104 -2.26 -7.68 4.31
C ALA A 104 -2.48 -6.90 3.01
N ALA A 105 -1.88 -7.35 1.90
CA ALA A 105 -2.04 -6.69 0.61
C ALA A 105 -3.34 -7.04 -0.10
N CYS A 106 -4.01 -8.16 0.22
CA CYS A 106 -5.13 -8.67 -0.59
C CYS A 106 -6.42 -9.02 0.17
N SER A 107 -6.35 -9.32 1.48
CA SER A 107 -7.52 -9.78 2.22
C SER A 107 -8.39 -8.64 2.75
N GLN A 108 -9.70 -8.72 2.47
CA GLN A 108 -10.69 -7.78 3.02
C GLN A 108 -10.83 -7.91 4.54
N ARG A 109 -10.63 -9.12 5.06
CA ARG A 109 -10.73 -9.43 6.49
C ARG A 109 -9.66 -8.69 7.29
N TYR A 110 -8.40 -8.70 6.84
CA TYR A 110 -7.32 -7.97 7.50
C TYR A 110 -7.57 -6.46 7.52
N ALA A 111 -8.06 -5.88 6.41
CA ALA A 111 -8.43 -4.47 6.36
C ALA A 111 -9.55 -4.13 7.36
N ASN A 112 -10.59 -4.95 7.46
CA ASN A 112 -11.68 -4.76 8.43
C ASN A 112 -11.20 -4.86 9.88
N GLU A 113 -10.31 -5.80 10.17
CA GLU A 113 -9.72 -5.97 11.51
C GLU A 113 -8.84 -4.77 11.89
N GLN A 114 -8.04 -4.25 10.96
CA GLN A 114 -7.25 -3.04 11.17
C GLN A 114 -8.14 -1.81 11.38
N LEU A 115 -9.22 -1.67 10.59
CA LEU A 115 -10.19 -0.60 10.77
C LEU A 115 -10.89 -0.68 12.13
N ALA A 116 -11.27 -1.88 12.57
CA ALA A 116 -11.90 -2.11 13.87
C ALA A 116 -10.96 -1.81 15.05
N ARG A 117 -9.64 -1.94 14.88
CA ARG A 117 -8.66 -1.47 15.88
C ARG A 117 -8.49 0.05 15.85
N ALA A 118 -8.47 0.64 14.66
CA ALA A 118 -8.24 2.07 14.48
C ALA A 118 -9.44 2.93 14.91
N VAL A 119 -10.66 2.41 14.79
CA VAL A 119 -11.88 3.09 15.20
C VAL A 119 -12.39 2.45 16.50
N PRO A 120 -12.08 3.04 17.68
CA PRO A 120 -12.59 2.50 18.93
C PRO A 120 -14.12 2.54 18.92
N PRO A 121 -14.79 1.53 19.51
CA PRO A 121 -16.24 1.56 19.63
C PRO A 121 -16.66 2.80 20.43
N VAL A 122 -17.68 3.52 19.95
CA VAL A 122 -18.21 4.69 20.66
C VAL A 122 -19.13 4.20 21.79
N PRO A 123 -18.77 4.34 23.07
CA PRO A 123 -19.63 3.93 24.16
C PRO A 123 -20.85 4.85 24.24
N ARG A 124 -22.05 4.26 24.27
CA ARG A 124 -23.29 5.01 24.52
C ARG A 124 -24.05 4.39 25.70
N GLY A 125 -24.23 5.18 26.75
CA GLY A 125 -25.07 4.81 27.88
C GLY A 125 -26.54 5.11 27.59
N PHE A 126 -27.39 4.08 27.61
CA PHE A 126 -28.85 4.23 27.43
C PHE A 126 -29.63 4.28 28.75
N GLY A 127 -29.00 3.98 29.88
CA GLY A 127 -29.68 3.93 31.18
C GLY A 127 -30.94 3.04 31.12
N PRO A 128 -32.03 3.42 31.79
CA PRO A 128 -33.27 2.64 31.80
C PRO A 128 -34.16 2.86 30.55
N THR A 129 -33.75 3.70 29.59
CA THR A 129 -34.63 4.13 28.47
C THR A 129 -34.88 3.04 27.41
N ARG A 130 -34.13 1.93 27.46
CA ARG A 130 -34.27 0.80 26.54
C ARG A 130 -34.37 -0.54 27.28
N PRO A 131 -35.47 -0.78 28.01
CA PRO A 131 -35.67 -2.05 28.69
C PRO A 131 -35.95 -3.17 27.67
N VAL A 132 -35.46 -4.38 27.96
CA VAL A 132 -35.82 -5.61 27.24
C VAL A 132 -36.78 -6.48 28.04
N ALA A 133 -36.88 -6.24 29.35
CA ALA A 133 -37.82 -6.89 30.24
C ALA A 133 -38.40 -5.88 31.24
N THR A 134 -39.45 -6.26 31.95
CA THR A 134 -40.05 -5.43 33.00
C THR A 134 -39.05 -5.15 34.13
N ASN A 135 -38.99 -3.92 34.63
CA ASN A 135 -38.21 -3.61 35.84
C ASN A 135 -38.93 -4.02 37.14
N GLY A 136 -40.19 -4.47 37.05
CA GLY A 136 -40.99 -4.85 38.21
C GLY A 136 -40.58 -6.19 38.84
N THR A 137 -39.80 -7.02 38.14
CA THR A 137 -39.33 -8.32 38.64
C THR A 137 -37.81 -8.31 38.88
N VAL A 138 -37.33 -9.22 39.72
CA VAL A 138 -35.88 -9.38 39.96
C VAL A 138 -35.18 -9.84 38.67
N GLU A 139 -35.82 -10.78 37.96
CA GLU A 139 -35.35 -11.38 36.73
C GLU A 139 -35.28 -10.34 35.61
N GLY A 140 -36.29 -9.48 35.49
CA GLY A 140 -36.31 -8.45 34.44
C GLY A 140 -35.32 -7.32 34.69
N ARG A 141 -35.07 -6.95 35.96
CA ARG A 141 -33.95 -6.05 36.32
C ARG A 141 -32.60 -6.67 35.98
N ALA A 142 -32.43 -7.98 36.19
CA ALA A 142 -31.21 -8.68 35.80
C ALA A 142 -31.01 -8.66 34.27
N ALA A 143 -32.07 -8.93 33.50
CA ALA A 143 -32.03 -8.89 32.04
C ALA A 143 -31.74 -7.47 31.47
N ASN A 144 -32.16 -6.42 32.18
CA ASN A 144 -31.94 -5.04 31.75
C ASN A 144 -30.50 -4.53 32.01
N ARG A 145 -29.74 -5.14 32.93
CA ARG A 145 -28.31 -4.83 33.15
C ARG A 145 -27.45 -5.50 32.08
N ARG A 146 -27.42 -4.92 30.88
CA ARG A 146 -26.73 -5.49 29.72
C ARG A 146 -25.88 -4.48 28.96
N VAL A 147 -24.92 -5.00 28.22
CA VAL A 147 -24.16 -4.26 27.21
C VAL A 147 -24.54 -4.80 25.84
N ALA A 148 -24.85 -3.92 24.88
CA ALA A 148 -25.22 -4.29 23.53
C ALA A 148 -24.27 -3.65 22.52
N PHE A 149 -23.79 -4.43 21.56
CA PHE A 149 -22.96 -3.96 20.46
C PHE A 149 -23.82 -3.79 19.21
N THR A 150 -23.75 -2.63 18.57
CA THR A 150 -24.49 -2.34 17.33
C THR A 150 -23.51 -1.93 16.25
N VAL A 151 -23.50 -2.66 15.13
CA VAL A 151 -22.66 -2.34 13.98
C VAL A 151 -23.36 -1.26 13.15
N VAL A 152 -22.83 -0.04 13.17
CA VAL A 152 -23.32 1.07 12.35
C VAL A 152 -22.66 1.04 10.97
N LYS A 153 -23.46 1.02 9.89
CA LYS A 153 -22.96 1.18 8.53
C LYS A 153 -22.77 2.66 8.24
N THR A 154 -21.54 3.15 8.24
CA THR A 154 -21.24 4.51 7.77
C THR A 154 -21.29 4.51 6.24
N ARG A 155 -22.31 5.17 5.65
CA ARG A 155 -22.20 5.62 4.26
C ARG A 155 -21.24 6.82 4.27
N ALA A 156 -20.08 6.68 3.63
CA ALA A 156 -19.22 7.82 3.40
C ALA A 156 -20.00 8.84 2.55
N ARG A 157 -20.43 9.94 3.15
CA ARG A 157 -20.78 11.14 2.37
C ARG A 157 -19.45 11.80 2.01
N VAL A 158 -19.17 11.86 0.72
CA VAL A 158 -18.15 12.78 0.19
C VAL A 158 -18.58 14.18 0.63
N ILE A 159 -17.76 14.83 1.45
CA ILE A 159 -17.93 16.25 1.75
C ILE A 159 -17.41 16.94 0.50
N GLU A 160 -18.30 17.22 -0.44
CA GLU A 160 -18.02 18.11 -1.55
C GLU A 160 -17.79 19.48 -0.93
N ALA A 161 -16.54 19.92 -0.89
CA ALA A 161 -16.19 21.24 -0.39
C ALA A 161 -16.81 22.25 -1.36
N GLU A 162 -17.94 22.82 -0.95
CA GLU A 162 -18.62 23.89 -1.66
C GLU A 162 -17.65 25.07 -1.77
N MET A 163 -17.19 25.33 -2.99
CA MET A 163 -16.34 26.46 -3.32
C MET A 163 -17.16 27.75 -3.08
N PRO A 164 -16.63 28.76 -2.36
CA PRO A 164 -17.40 29.95 -2.08
C PRO A 164 -17.73 30.70 -3.39
N PRO A 165 -18.91 31.34 -3.48
CA PRO A 165 -19.27 32.08 -4.68
C PRO A 165 -18.30 33.24 -4.89
N GLU A 166 -17.80 33.36 -6.12
CA GLU A 166 -17.02 34.51 -6.57
C GLU A 166 -17.87 35.79 -6.43
N SER A 167 -17.31 36.79 -5.76
CA SER A 167 -17.87 38.14 -5.62
C SER A 167 -17.48 39.02 -6.80
#